data_AF-A0A383DCN9-F1
#
_entry.id   AF-A0A383DCN9-F1
#
_cell.length_a   1.000
_cell.length_b   1.000
_cell.length_c   1.000
_cell.angle_alpha   90.00
_cell.angle_beta   90.00
_cell.angle_gamma   90.00
#
_symmetry.space_group_name_H-M   'P 1'
#
loop_
_entity.id
_entity.type
_entity.pdbx_description
1 polymer ?
#
loop_
_entity_poly.entity_id
_entity_poly.type
_entity_poly.pdbx_seq_one_letter_code
_entity_poly.pdbx_strand_id
1 'polypeptide(L)' 'EVSVGVEKDGTRITGRGAHTDIVVASALAFLNALNRLEIRSKGLSPETPIQKPVLGGV' A
#
# COMPACT_ATOMS: atom_id res chain seq x y z
N GLU A 1 -11.54 -12.30 2.46
CA GLU A 1 -10.79 -11.04 2.70
C GLU A 1 -9.74 -11.28 3.79
N VAL A 2 -8.67 -10.49 3.80
CA VAL A 2 -7.57 -10.57 4.78
C VAL A 2 -7.19 -9.16 5.22
N SER A 3 -6.84 -9.02 6.50
CA SER A 3 -6.29 -7.78 7.06
C SER A 3 -4.91 -8.04 7.66
N VAL A 4 -3.97 -7.13 7.43
CA VAL A 4 -2.58 -7.22 7.94
C VAL A 4 -2.22 -5.94 8.67
N GLY A 5 -1.79 -6.08 9.93
CA GLY A 5 -1.27 -4.97 10.74
C GLY A 5 0.25 -4.82 10.57
N VAL A 6 0.72 -3.60 10.33
CA VAL A 6 2.14 -3.24 10.23
C VAL A 6 2.42 -2.11 11.21
N GLU A 7 3.56 -2.19 11.87
CA GLU A 7 4.04 -1.17 12.81
C GLU A 7 5.47 -0.78 12.45
N LYS A 8 5.73 0.53 12.35
CA LYS A 8 7.06 1.08 12.13
C LYS A 8 7.15 2.44 12.80
N ASP A 9 8.25 2.71 13.50
CA ASP A 9 8.53 4.02 14.12
C ASP A 9 7.36 4.54 14.99
N GLY A 10 6.71 3.65 15.76
CA GLY A 10 5.56 3.98 16.61
C GLY A 10 4.25 4.25 15.86
N THR A 11 4.23 4.15 14.53
CA THR A 11 3.03 4.24 13.71
C THR A 11 2.51 2.85 13.37
N ARG A 12 1.26 2.59 13.74
CA ARG A 12 0.55 1.34 13.41
C ARG A 12 -0.51 1.58 12.34
N ILE A 13 -0.48 0.76 11.29
CA ILE A 13 -1.39 0.83 10.14
C ILE A 13 -1.90 -0.58 9.83
N THR A 14 -3.17 -0.69 9.49
CA THR A 14 -3.76 -1.95 9.00
C THR A 14 -4.07 -1.84 7.52
N GLY A 15 -3.57 -2.78 6.71
CA GLY A 15 -3.94 -2.92 5.31
C GLY A 15 -4.94 -4.04 5.09
N ARG A 16 -5.67 -3.98 3.97
CA ARG A 16 -6.70 -4.96 3.60
C ARG A 16 -6.46 -5.47 2.19
N GLY A 17 -6.73 -6.75 1.97
CA GLY A 17 -6.59 -7.43 0.70
C GLY A 17 -7.71 -8.46 0.50
N ALA A 18 -8.21 -8.56 -0.72
CA ALA A 18 -9.24 -9.52 -1.08
C ALA A 18 -8.79 -10.29 -2.32
N HIS A 19 -8.62 -11.60 -2.15
CA HIS A 19 -8.32 -12.53 -3.22
C HIS A 19 -8.81 -13.92 -2.81
N THR A 20 -9.03 -14.80 -3.78
CA THR A 20 -9.47 -16.19 -3.55
C THR A 20 -8.34 -17.03 -2.95
N ASP A 21 -7.11 -16.80 -3.41
CA ASP A 21 -5.88 -17.31 -2.80
C ASP A 21 -5.47 -16.49 -1.57
N ILE A 22 -5.26 -17.16 -0.44
CA ILE A 22 -4.92 -16.54 0.85
C ILE A 22 -3.53 -15.89 0.86
N VAL A 23 -2.55 -16.45 0.15
CA VAL A 23 -1.19 -15.91 0.07
C VAL A 23 -1.22 -14.60 -0.71
N VAL A 24 -1.94 -14.58 -1.83
CA VAL A 24 -2.13 -13.37 -2.63
C VAL A 24 -2.93 -12.32 -1.85
N ALA A 25 -4.00 -12.71 -1.16
CA ALA A 25 -4.77 -11.78 -0.32
C ALA A 25 -3.90 -11.15 0.78
N SER A 26 -3.04 -11.95 1.42
CA SER A 26 -2.09 -11.50 2.43
C SER A 26 -1.06 -10.52 1.86
N ALA A 27 -0.50 -10.81 0.68
CA ALA A 27 0.44 -9.93 0.01
C ALA A 27 -0.20 -8.58 -0.37
N LEU A 28 -1.42 -8.60 -0.91
CA LEU A 28 -2.18 -7.39 -1.22
C LEU A 28 -2.49 -6.56 0.04
N ALA A 29 -2.89 -7.22 1.13
CA ALA A 29 -3.14 -6.56 2.40
C ALA A 29 -1.88 -5.90 2.97
N PHE A 30 -0.74 -6.59 2.90
CA PHE A 30 0.54 -6.06 3.34
C PHE A 30 0.99 -4.86 2.49
N LEU A 31 0.91 -4.97 1.16
CA LEU A 31 1.26 -3.88 0.25
C LEU A 31 0.37 -2.65 0.49
N ASN A 32 -0.93 -2.86 0.74
CA ASN A 32 -1.85 -1.79 1.12
C ASN A 32 -1.43 -1.10 2.43
N ALA A 33 -1.00 -1.87 3.44
CA ALA A 33 -0.52 -1.32 4.71
C ALA A 33 0.75 -0.47 4.51
N LEU A 34 1.72 -0.98 3.72
CA LEU A 34 2.96 -0.28 3.43
C LEU A 34 2.73 1.03 2.68
N ASN A 35 1.88 1.03 1.65
CA ASN A 35 1.55 2.25 0.91
C ASN A 35 0.95 3.31 1.83
N ARG A 36 0.04 2.91 2.72
CA ARG A 36 -0.56 3.82 3.71
C ARG A 36 0.45 4.32 4.74
N LEU A 37 1.41 3.48 5.14
CA LEU A 37 2.47 3.86 6.06
C LEU A 37 3.41 4.89 5.42
N GLU A 38 3.80 4.67 4.17
CA GLU A 38 4.67 5.57 3.40
C GLU A 38 4.02 6.94 3.18
N ILE A 39 2.73 6.94 2.80
CA ILE A 39 1.92 8.16 2.67
C ILE A 39 1.93 8.97 3.98
N ARG A 40 1.72 8.30 5.12
CA ARG A 40 1.74 8.94 6.43
C ARG A 40 3.13 9.46 6.80
N SER A 41 4.17 8.69 6.50
CA SER A 41 5.55 9.05 6.80
C SER A 41 6.05 10.24 5.99
N LYS A 42 5.61 10.38 4.74
CA LYS A 42 6.05 11.44 3.83
C LYS A 42 5.12 12.65 3.78
N GLY A 43 3.98 12.60 4.49
CA GLY A 43 2.96 13.67 4.43
C GLY A 43 2.38 13.85 3.03
N LEU A 44 2.44 12.81 2.18
CA LEU A 44 1.90 12.86 0.82
C LEU A 44 0.38 12.90 0.89
N SER A 45 -0.24 13.96 0.36
CA SER A 45 -1.69 13.98 0.15
C SER A 45 -2.07 12.88 -0.85
N PRO A 46 -3.21 12.16 -0.65
CA PRO A 46 -3.63 11.05 -1.51
C PRO A 46 -3.93 11.46 -2.97
N GLU A 47 -3.90 12.76 -3.27
CA GLU A 47 -4.11 13.38 -4.57
C GLU A 47 -2.85 13.47 -5.44
N THR A 48 -1.68 13.00 -5.00
CA THR A 48 -0.53 12.89 -5.91
C THR A 48 -0.70 11.64 -6.76
N PRO A 49 -1.08 11.74 -8.05
CA PRO A 49 -1.02 10.58 -8.91
C PRO A 49 0.44 10.21 -8.98
N ILE A 50 0.77 8.97 -8.64
CA ILE A 50 2.09 8.41 -8.94
C ILE A 50 2.18 8.48 -10.46
N GLN A 51 2.75 9.56 -11.00
CA GLN A 51 2.85 9.77 -12.44
C GLN A 51 3.63 8.57 -12.97
N LYS A 52 2.90 7.67 -13.64
CA LYS A 52 3.52 6.63 -14.44
C LYS A 52 4.43 7.37 -15.40
N PRO A 53 5.77 7.19 -15.37
CA PRO A 53 6.61 7.79 -16.38
C PRO A 53 6.11 7.23 -17.71
N VAL A 54 5.47 8.08 -18.51
CA VAL A 54 5.14 7.77 -19.89
C VAL A 54 6.49 7.68 -20.57
N LEU A 55 7.05 6.46 -20.62
CA LEU A 55 8.22 6.21 -21.45
C LEU A 55 7.77 6.39 -22.90
N GLY A 56 8.12 7.58 -23.40
CA GLY A 56 8.62 7.84 -24.74
C GLY A 56 7.94 7.09 -25.87
N GLY A 57 7.17 7.85 -26.65
CA GLY A 57 6.97 7.51 -28.05
C GLY A 57 8.32 7.29 -28.73
N VAL A 58 8.35 6.26 -29.55
CA VAL A 58 9.18 6.16 -30.75
C VAL A 58 8.25 5.96 -31.93
#